data_AF-A0A1C6ETU0-F1
#
_entry.id   AF-A0A1C6ETU0-F1
#
_cell.length_a   1.000
_cell.length_b   1.000
_cell.length_c   1.000
_cell.angle_alpha   90.00
_cell.angle_beta   90.00
_cell.angle_gamma   90.00
#
_symmetry.space_group_name_H-M   'P 1'
#
loop_
_entity.id
_entity.type
_entity.pdbx_description
1 polymer ?
#
loop_
_entity_poly.entity_id
_entity_poly.type
_entity_poly.pdbx_seq_one_letter_code
_entity_poly.pdbx_strand_id
1 'polypeptide(L)'
;MVSKSFTALVPGIIVVLISLILNGIFLFMGTTMHDFIYTVLQVPLQGLTSSVQAITMVATLNGLLWWFGIHPIVVNSIVNPLLNANAIENLELFKAGQLTFENANVGTIQMID
;
A
#
# COMPACT_ATOMS: atom_id res chain seq x y z
N MET A 1 -8.92 -29.93 21.96
CA MET A 1 -9.20 -28.50 21.68
C MET A 1 -8.32 -27.60 22.53
N VAL A 2 -8.32 -27.75 23.86
CA VAL A 2 -7.48 -26.97 24.80
C VAL A 2 -5.97 -27.06 24.53
N SER A 3 -5.43 -28.26 24.32
CA SER A 3 -3.99 -28.45 24.03
C SER A 3 -3.51 -27.68 22.79
N LYS A 4 -4.34 -27.54 21.74
CA LYS A 4 -3.98 -26.76 20.54
C LYS A 4 -3.86 -25.26 20.85
N SER A 5 -4.73 -24.73 21.72
CA SER A 5 -4.64 -23.34 22.17
C SER A 5 -3.39 -23.08 23.02
N PHE A 6 -3.00 -24.03 23.87
CA PHE A 6 -1.74 -23.93 24.64
C PHE A 6 -0.50 -24.06 23.75
N THR A 7 -0.53 -24.88 22.69
CA THR A 7 0.56 -24.95 21.72
C THR A 7 0.70 -23.66 20.91
N ALA A 8 -0.42 -22.99 20.57
CA ALA A 8 -0.39 -21.70 19.87
C ALA A 8 0.09 -20.53 20.75
N LEU A 9 0.05 -20.68 22.07
CA LEU A 9 0.49 -19.66 23.02
C LEU A 9 1.99 -19.34 22.88
N VAL A 10 2.83 -20.37 22.68
CA VAL A 10 4.28 -20.18 22.60
C VAL A 10 4.68 -19.34 21.37
N PRO A 11 4.23 -19.67 20.13
CA PRO A 11 4.43 -18.79 18.99
C PRO A 11 3.83 -17.39 19.19
N GLY A 12 2.64 -17.29 19.81
CA GLY A 12 1.99 -16.01 20.08
C GLY A 12 2.81 -15.09 20.98
N ILE A 13 3.36 -15.62 22.08
CA ILE A 13 4.24 -14.85 22.98
C ILE A 13 5.48 -14.36 22.24
N ILE A 14 6.09 -15.20 21.40
CA ILE A 14 7.28 -14.81 20.63
C ILE A 14 6.94 -13.65 19.68
N VAL A 15 5.83 -13.72 18.95
CA VAL A 15 5.39 -12.65 18.05
C VAL A 15 5.12 -11.35 18.81
N VAL A 16 4.46 -11.41 19.97
CA VAL A 16 4.19 -10.22 20.80
C VAL A 16 5.49 -9.61 21.31
N LEU A 17 6.43 -10.43 21.79
CA LEU A 17 7.73 -9.95 22.28
C LEU A 17 8.52 -9.27 21.16
N ILE A 18 8.61 -9.89 19.97
CA ILE A 18 9.27 -9.29 18.81
C ILE A 18 8.59 -7.97 18.42
N SER A 19 7.26 -7.95 18.36
CA SER A 19 6.49 -6.74 18.02
C SER A 19 6.72 -5.62 19.03
N LEU A 20 6.81 -5.95 20.33
CA LEU A 20 7.07 -4.98 21.39
C LEU A 20 8.49 -4.41 21.30
N ILE A 21 9.48 -5.26 21.02
CA ILE A 21 10.87 -4.81 20.80
C ILE A 21 10.94 -3.87 19.60
N LEU A 22 10.33 -4.24 18.47
CA LEU A 22 10.29 -3.39 17.28
C LEU A 22 9.59 -2.06 17.58
N ASN A 23 8.44 -2.08 18.26
CA ASN A 23 7.75 -0.88 18.66
C ASN A 23 8.63 0.03 19.53
N GLY A 24 9.35 -0.54 20.51
CA GLY A 24 10.31 0.19 21.33
C GLY A 24 11.41 0.87 20.50
N ILE A 25 11.98 0.17 19.51
CA ILE A 25 12.99 0.73 18.59
C ILE A 25 12.41 1.94 17.84
N PHE A 26 11.22 1.83 17.25
CA PHE A 26 10.60 2.94 16.53
C PHE A 26 10.26 4.12 17.44
N LEU A 27 9.81 3.87 18.67
CA LEU A 27 9.59 4.92 19.67
C LEU A 27 10.88 5.68 20.00
N PHE A 28 12.02 4.99 20.13
CA PHE A 28 13.33 5.66 20.31
C PHE A 28 13.73 6.50 19.09
N MET A 29 13.30 6.11 17.89
CA MET A 29 13.48 6.89 16.66
C MET A 29 12.46 8.04 16.51
N GLY A 30 11.53 8.21 17.46
CA GLY A 30 10.51 9.26 17.43
C GLY A 30 9.41 9.02 16.39
N THR A 31 9.20 7.77 15.97
CA THR A 31 8.19 7.40 14.96
C THR A 31 7.43 6.14 15.38
N THR A 32 6.43 5.76 14.60
CA THR A 32 5.79 4.44 14.72
C THR A 32 6.29 3.53 13.58
N MET A 33 6.23 2.21 13.77
CA MET A 33 6.57 1.27 12.68
C MET A 33 5.72 1.55 11.44
N HIS A 34 4.44 1.87 11.64
CA HIS A 34 3.52 2.20 10.55
C HIS A 34 3.96 3.47 9.82
N ASP A 35 4.24 4.54 10.55
CA ASP A 35 4.64 5.82 9.94
C ASP A 35 6.01 5.70 9.26
N PHE A 36 6.93 4.92 9.83
CA PHE A 36 8.21 4.64 9.20
C PHE A 36 8.02 3.92 7.85
N ILE A 37 7.22 2.85 7.81
CA ILE A 37 6.93 2.14 6.55
C ILE A 37 6.19 3.05 5.57
N TYR A 38 5.21 3.82 6.06
CA TYR A 38 4.47 4.77 5.24
C TYR A 38 5.40 5.79 4.58
N THR A 39 6.27 6.44 5.36
CA THR A 39 7.16 7.50 4.88
C THR A 39 8.30 6.98 4.01
N VAL A 40 8.93 5.85 4.39
CA VAL A 40 10.12 5.33 3.69
C VAL A 40 9.74 4.50 2.46
N LEU A 41 8.62 3.80 2.50
CA LEU A 41 8.22 2.87 1.43
C LEU A 41 6.96 3.35 0.70
N GLN A 42 5.86 3.60 1.41
CA GLN A 42 4.57 3.86 0.76
C GLN A 42 4.56 5.19 0.00
N VAL A 43 5.05 6.29 0.59
CA VAL A 43 5.05 7.62 -0.05
C VAL A 43 5.87 7.64 -1.35
N PRO A 44 7.13 7.14 -1.39
CA PRO A 44 7.88 7.07 -2.65
C PRO A 44 7.19 6.22 -3.71
N LEU A 45 6.63 5.05 -3.33
CA LEU A 45 5.95 4.17 -4.27
C LEU A 45 4.63 4.77 -4.79
N GLN A 46 3.86 5.45 -3.94
CA GLN A 46 2.66 6.19 -4.35
C GLN A 46 2.99 7.28 -5.37
N GLY A 47 4.09 8.02 -5.15
CA GLY A 47 4.57 9.03 -6.09
C GLY A 47 4.98 8.45 -7.46
N LEU A 48 5.51 7.23 -7.50
CA LEU A 48 5.80 6.55 -8.77
C LEU A 48 4.51 6.16 -9.51
N THR A 49 3.45 5.83 -8.79
CA THR A 49 2.18 5.39 -9.38
C THR A 49 1.18 6.51 -9.61
N SER A 50 1.45 7.76 -9.20
CA SER A 50 0.47 8.85 -9.24
C SER A 50 0.28 9.52 -10.60
N SER A 51 1.11 9.18 -11.60
CA SER A 51 1.12 9.86 -12.90
C SER A 51 0.26 9.17 -13.98
N VAL A 52 -0.13 9.94 -15.01
CA VAL A 52 -0.80 9.42 -16.22
C VAL A 52 0.06 8.35 -16.90
N GLN A 53 1.37 8.58 -16.96
CA GLN A 53 2.34 7.68 -17.55
C GLN A 53 2.37 6.34 -16.81
N ALA A 54 2.31 6.36 -15.47
CA ALA A 54 2.27 5.15 -14.66
C ALA A 54 1.01 4.31 -14.96
N ILE A 55 -0.17 4.93 -14.97
CA ILE A 55 -1.42 4.22 -15.31
C ILE A 55 -1.41 3.68 -16.75
N THR A 56 -0.92 4.47 -17.69
CA THR A 56 -0.81 4.04 -19.09
C THR A 56 0.11 2.83 -19.22
N MET A 57 1.22 2.81 -18.49
CA MET A 57 2.14 1.67 -18.43
C MET A 57 1.47 0.43 -17.82
N VAL A 58 0.70 0.60 -16.73
CA VAL A 58 -0.06 -0.49 -16.10
C VAL A 58 -1.09 -1.07 -17.07
N ALA A 59 -1.89 -0.23 -17.74
CA ALA A 59 -2.87 -0.67 -18.73
C ALA A 59 -2.20 -1.39 -19.91
N THR A 60 -1.04 -0.89 -20.37
CA THR A 60 -0.25 -1.52 -21.45
C THR A 60 0.28 -2.89 -21.03
N LEU A 61 0.84 -3.01 -19.82
CA LEU A 61 1.29 -4.28 -19.26
C LEU A 61 0.14 -5.27 -19.12
N ASN A 62 -1.02 -4.83 -18.63
CA ASN A 62 -2.21 -5.67 -18.51
C ASN A 62 -2.65 -6.22 -19.87
N GLY A 63 -2.73 -5.38 -20.90
CA GLY A 63 -3.07 -5.82 -22.26
C GLY A 63 -2.02 -6.75 -22.86
N LEU A 64 -0.73 -6.41 -22.73
CA LEU A 64 0.38 -7.20 -23.26
C LEU A 64 0.47 -8.59 -22.61
N LEU A 65 0.38 -8.66 -21.28
CA LEU A 65 0.41 -9.92 -20.55
C LEU A 65 -0.81 -10.78 -20.86
N TRP A 66 -1.98 -10.16 -21.09
CA TRP A 66 -3.18 -10.89 -21.52
C TRP A 66 -2.98 -11.60 -22.86
N TRP A 67 -2.25 -11.01 -23.82
CA TRP A 67 -1.95 -11.67 -25.10
C TRP A 67 -1.16 -12.97 -24.91
N PHE A 68 -0.40 -13.08 -23.81
CA PHE A 68 0.32 -14.29 -23.43
C PHE A 68 -0.48 -15.19 -22.45
N GLY A 69 -1.76 -14.89 -22.21
CA GLY A 69 -2.64 -15.66 -21.32
C GLY A 69 -2.45 -15.37 -19.84
N ILE A 70 -1.69 -14.33 -19.47
CA ILE A 70 -1.47 -13.93 -18.07
C ILE A 70 -2.54 -12.92 -17.68
N HIS A 71 -3.30 -13.25 -16.65
CA HIS A 71 -4.38 -12.39 -16.18
C HIS A 71 -3.85 -11.10 -15.49
N PRO A 72 -4.45 -9.92 -15.71
CA PRO A 72 -4.06 -8.62 -15.15
C PRO A 72 -3.94 -8.59 -13.63
N ILE A 73 -4.60 -9.52 -12.94
CA ILE A 73 -4.51 -9.65 -11.47
C ILE A 73 -3.06 -9.77 -10.99
N VAL A 74 -2.16 -10.33 -11.81
CA VAL A 74 -0.73 -10.42 -11.46
C VAL A 74 -0.10 -9.03 -11.29
N VAL A 75 -0.48 -8.06 -12.13
CA VAL A 75 -0.01 -6.66 -12.03
C VAL A 75 -0.85 -5.90 -11.01
N ASN A 76 -2.17 -6.00 -11.10
CA ASN A 76 -3.12 -5.25 -10.27
C ASN A 76 -2.98 -5.59 -8.77
N SER A 77 -2.68 -6.83 -8.39
CA SER A 77 -2.44 -7.19 -6.98
C SER A 77 -1.23 -6.46 -6.36
N ILE A 78 -0.31 -5.98 -7.18
CA ILE A 78 0.85 -5.21 -6.73
C ILE A 78 0.52 -3.72 -6.68
N VAL A 79 -0.16 -3.18 -7.71
CA VAL A 79 -0.41 -1.74 -7.82
C VAL A 79 -1.64 -1.25 -7.05
N ASN A 80 -2.67 -2.09 -6.88
CA ASN A 80 -3.95 -1.67 -6.28
C ASN A 80 -3.82 -1.05 -4.89
N PRO A 81 -2.98 -1.54 -3.95
CA PRO A 81 -2.81 -0.89 -2.66
C PRO A 81 -2.34 0.57 -2.77
N LEU A 82 -1.43 0.85 -3.72
CA LEU A 82 -0.91 2.19 -3.96
C LEU A 82 -1.98 3.09 -4.61
N LEU A 83 -2.70 2.55 -5.60
CA LEU A 83 -3.76 3.28 -6.29
C LEU A 83 -4.96 3.59 -5.39
N ASN A 84 -5.26 2.71 -4.42
CA ASN A 84 -6.27 2.98 -3.38
C ASN A 84 -5.79 4.06 -2.41
N ALA A 85 -4.52 4.03 -2.00
CA ALA A 85 -3.97 5.06 -1.13
C ALA A 85 -3.98 6.45 -1.81
N ASN A 86 -3.62 6.52 -3.09
CA ASN A 86 -3.73 7.73 -3.92
C ASN A 86 -5.18 8.25 -4.02
N ALA A 87 -6.17 7.34 -4.17
CA ALA A 87 -7.58 7.70 -4.22
C ALA A 87 -8.07 8.30 -2.87
N ILE A 88 -7.62 7.74 -1.75
CA ILE A 88 -7.93 8.26 -0.41
C ILE A 88 -7.30 9.64 -0.21
N GLU A 89 -6.05 9.86 -0.63
CA GLU A 89 -5.41 11.17 -0.54
C GLU A 89 -6.17 12.24 -1.34
N ASN A 90 -6.59 11.92 -2.57
CA ASN A 90 -7.44 12.81 -3.36
C ASN A 90 -8.79 13.09 -2.70
N LEU A 91 -9.39 12.08 -2.06
CA LEU A 91 -10.64 12.24 -1.32
C LEU A 91 -10.48 13.20 -0.14
N GLU A 92 -9.38 13.11 0.61
CA GLU A 92 -9.11 14.03 1.71
C GLU A 92 -8.84 15.46 1.22
N LEU A 93 -8.07 15.63 0.14
CA LEU A 93 -7.89 16.93 -0.52
C LEU A 93 -9.24 17.51 -1.01
N PHE A 94 -10.11 16.66 -1.56
CA PHE A 94 -11.43 17.07 -2.02
C PHE A 94 -12.31 17.54 -0.85
N LYS A 95 -12.35 16.78 0.25
CA LYS A 95 -13.09 17.14 1.47
C LYS A 95 -12.58 18.46 2.07
N ALA A 96 -11.29 18.72 1.98
CA ALA A 96 -10.67 19.97 2.42
C ALA A 96 -10.92 21.15 1.45
N GLY A 97 -11.50 20.91 0.27
CA GLY A 97 -11.66 21.93 -0.77
C GLY A 97 -10.35 22.35 -1.44
N GLN A 98 -9.32 21.49 -1.36
CA GLN A 98 -7.95 21.75 -1.82
C GLN A 98 -7.54 20.93 -3.03
N LEU A 99 -8.41 20.07 -3.56
CA LEU A 99 -8.09 19.24 -4.73
C LEU A 99 -7.98 20.11 -5.99
N THR A 100 -6.80 20.11 -6.60
CA THR A 100 -6.50 20.80 -7.86
C THR A 100 -5.79 19.85 -8.82
N PHE A 101 -5.65 20.25 -10.09
CA PHE A 101 -4.87 19.48 -11.06
C PHE A 101 -3.37 19.39 -10.74
N GLU A 102 -2.86 20.25 -9.85
CA GLU A 102 -1.44 20.28 -9.49
C GLU A 102 -1.10 19.28 -8.38
N ASN A 103 -2.05 18.98 -7.48
CA ASN A 103 -1.84 18.11 -6.33
C ASN A 103 -2.64 16.79 -6.39
N ALA A 104 -3.54 16.64 -7.35
CA ALA A 104 -4.29 15.41 -7.53
C ALA A 104 -3.37 14.28 -8.03
N ASN A 105 -3.41 13.15 -7.36
CA ASN A 105 -2.86 11.91 -7.90
C ASN A 105 -3.74 11.46 -9.07
N VAL A 106 -3.19 11.36 -10.27
CA VAL A 106 -3.95 10.83 -11.41
C VAL A 106 -4.04 9.32 -11.33
N GLY A 107 -2.99 8.65 -10.89
CA GLY A 107 -2.99 7.21 -10.73
C GLY A 107 -3.76 6.77 -9.49
N THR A 108 -5.07 6.58 -9.67
CA THR A 108 -5.99 6.05 -8.66
C THR A 108 -6.62 4.75 -9.15
N ILE A 109 -7.28 4.04 -8.24
CA ILE A 109 -7.90 2.74 -8.55
C ILE A 109 -8.99 2.88 -9.64
N GLN A 110 -9.72 4.00 -9.66
CA GLN A 110 -10.78 4.29 -10.62
C GLN A 110 -10.29 4.42 -12.06
N MET A 111 -8.98 4.58 -12.28
CA MET A 111 -8.41 4.70 -13.63
C MET A 111 -8.15 3.35 -14.30
N ILE A 112 -8.18 2.25 -13.54
CA ILE A 112 -7.91 0.89 -14.03
C ILE A 112 -9.02 -0.12 -13.71
N ASP A 113 -10.07 0.33 -13.02
CA ASP A 113 -11.30 -0.44 -12.76
C ASP A 113 -12.20 -0.54 -14.01
#